data_AF-A0A814ZM51-F1
#
_entry.id   AF-A0A814ZM51-F1
#
_cell.length_a   1.000
_cell.length_b   1.000
_cell.length_c   1.000
_cell.angle_alpha   90.00
_cell.angle_beta   90.00
_cell.angle_gamma   90.00
#
_symmetry.space_group_name_H-M   'P 1'
#
loop_
_entity.id
_entity.type
_entity.pdbx_description
1 polymer ?
#
loop_
_entity_poly.entity_id
_entity_poly.type
_entity_poly.pdbx_seq_one_letter_code
_entity_poly.pdbx_strand_id
1 'polypeptide(L)'
;MNYIVFFNGAYLIKQVHTTIGLALDDTLRELLRRQILTSRVVHYILGVFDYIINQKLNSQSVKERKGSNLIFKGHLRSYRGCDQVWTLLFDSLTFTSNTDPSWKINLTD
;
A
#
# COMPACT_ATOMS: atom_id res chain seq x y z
N MET A 1 -14.64 5.08 6.62
CA MET A 1 -14.25 5.84 5.42
C MET A 1 -13.30 5.00 4.59
N ASN A 2 -13.82 4.37 3.54
CA ASN A 2 -13.06 3.45 2.68
C ASN A 2 -12.50 4.19 1.44
N TYR A 3 -11.22 4.52 1.43
CA TYR A 3 -10.56 5.13 0.27
C TYR A 3 -9.48 4.20 -0.32
N ILE A 4 -9.38 4.21 -1.65
CA ILE A 4 -8.35 3.51 -2.40
C ILE A 4 -7.55 4.54 -3.19
N VAL A 5 -6.22 4.44 -3.12
CA VAL A 5 -5.32 5.30 -3.87
C VAL A 5 -4.61 4.48 -4.95
N PHE A 6 -4.74 4.88 -6.20
CA PHE A 6 -4.01 4.34 -7.35
C PHE A 6 -2.97 5.35 -7.82
N PHE A 7 -1.85 4.84 -8.33
CA PHE A 7 -0.76 5.66 -8.82
C PHE A 7 -0.42 5.21 -10.23
N ASN A 8 -0.32 6.16 -11.17
CA ASN A 8 0.06 5.86 -12.56
C ASN A 8 1.59 5.79 -12.77
N GLY A 9 2.37 5.79 -11.69
CA GLY A 9 3.84 5.72 -11.74
C GLY A 9 4.37 4.95 -10.54
N ALA A 10 5.23 3.97 -10.79
CA ALA A 10 5.72 3.00 -9.82
C ALA A 10 6.75 3.55 -8.80
N TYR A 11 6.90 4.87 -8.64
CA TYR A 11 8.13 5.42 -8.08
C TYR A 11 8.04 6.38 -6.89
N LEU A 12 6.87 6.82 -6.45
CA LEU A 12 6.81 7.77 -5.33
C LEU A 12 5.62 7.49 -4.41
N ILE A 13 5.70 6.36 -3.71
CA ILE A 13 4.94 6.20 -2.46
C ILE A 13 5.98 5.85 -1.42
N LYS A 14 6.18 6.73 -0.45
CA LYS A 14 6.75 6.33 0.84
C LYS A 14 5.90 5.17 1.33
N GLN A 15 6.45 3.95 1.32
CA GLN A 15 5.74 2.74 1.77
C GLN A 15 5.40 2.78 3.26
N VAL A 16 5.78 3.86 3.95
CA VAL A 16 5.49 4.24 5.34
C VAL A 16 4.01 4.12 5.72
N HIS A 17 3.05 4.34 4.80
CA HIS A 17 1.62 4.26 5.14
C HIS A 17 1.00 2.85 5.05
N THR A 18 1.80 1.83 4.69
CA THR A 18 1.39 0.43 4.80
C THR A 18 1.55 -0.04 6.25
N THR A 19 0.81 -1.07 6.68
CA THR A 19 0.94 -1.61 8.06
C THR A 19 2.38 -1.99 8.40
N ILE A 20 3.09 -2.59 7.45
CA ILE A 20 4.51 -2.96 7.61
C ILE A 20 5.43 -1.73 7.63
N GLY A 21 5.15 -0.72 6.80
CA GLY A 21 5.88 0.55 6.79
C GLY A 21 5.71 1.34 8.08
N LEU A 22 4.49 1.37 8.65
CA LEU A 22 4.20 2.00 9.94
C LEU A 22 4.94 1.30 11.07
N ALA A 23 4.88 -0.03 11.13
CA ALA A 23 5.60 -0.80 12.15
C ALA A 23 7.13 -0.59 12.06
N LEU A 24 7.67 -0.50 10.85
CA LEU A 24 9.09 -0.19 10.64
C LEU A 24 9.41 1.25 11.09
N ASP A 25 8.60 2.24 10.71
CA ASP A 25 8.80 3.64 11.12
C ASP A 25 8.75 3.78 12.65
N ASP A 26 7.77 3.15 13.31
CA ASP A 26 7.63 3.16 14.77
C ASP A 26 8.85 2.54 15.47
N THR A 27 9.33 1.40 14.98
CA THR A 27 10.53 0.75 15.54
C THR A 27 11.78 1.60 15.33
N LEU A 28 11.96 2.20 14.15
CA LEU A 28 13.10 3.09 13.87
C LEU A 28 13.04 4.38 14.70
N ARG A 29 11.85 4.94 14.94
CA ARG A 29 11.65 6.09 15.83
C ARG A 29 12.03 5.77 17.26
N GLU A 30 11.68 4.59 17.76
CA GLU A 30 12.07 4.19 19.11
C GLU A 30 13.59 4.01 19.23
N LEU A 31 14.24 3.43 18.22
CA LEU A 31 15.71 3.31 18.18
C LEU A 31 16.42 4.66 18.07
N LEU A 32 15.84 5.60 17.33
CA LEU A 32 16.31 6.98 17.24
C LEU A 32 16.17 7.70 18.59
N ARG A 33 15.03 7.53 19.28
CA ARG A 33 14.76 8.10 20.61
C ARG A 33 15.75 7.59 21.66
N ARG A 34 16.13 6.32 21.58
CA ARG A 34 17.16 5.69 22.42
C ARG A 34 18.58 6.09 22.05
N GLN A 35 18.78 6.92 21.03
CA GLN A 35 20.07 7.32 20.48
C GLN A 35 20.95 6.15 20.02
N ILE A 36 20.34 5.00 19.72
CA ILE A 36 21.04 3.81 19.18
C ILE A 36 21.37 4.05 17.70
N LEU A 37 20.45 4.70 16.98
CA LEU A 37 20.60 5.03 15.57
C LEU A 37 20.64 6.55 15.37
N THR A 38 21.32 6.99 14.32
CA THR A 38 21.29 8.39 13.87
C THR A 38 20.17 8.59 12.85
N SER A 39 19.67 9.83 12.76
CA SER A 39 18.65 10.21 11.76
C SER A 39 19.06 9.84 10.33
N ARG A 40 20.36 9.96 10.01
CA ARG A 40 20.92 9.59 8.70
C ARG A 40 20.76 8.09 8.39
N VAL A 41 20.98 7.22 9.37
CA VAL A 41 20.83 5.77 9.20
C VAL A 41 19.36 5.38 9.08
N VAL A 42 18.48 5.99 9.88
CA VAL A 42 17.02 5.78 9.77
C VAL A 42 16.53 6.12 8.36
N HIS A 43 16.92 7.28 7.83
CA HIS A 43 16.54 7.68 6.48
C HIS A 43 17.08 6.72 5.41
N TYR A 44 18.31 6.22 5.58
CA TYR A 44 18.90 5.22 4.69
C TYR A 44 18.10 3.90 4.70
N ILE A 45 17.74 3.37 5.89
CA ILE A 45 16.97 2.14 6.02
C ILE A 45 15.60 2.28 5.34
N LEU A 46 14.92 3.42 5.53
CA LEU A 46 13.65 3.70 4.87
C LEU A 46 13.79 3.73 3.34
N GLY A 47 14.86 4.32 2.81
CA GLY A 47 15.14 4.32 1.38
C GLY A 47 15.39 2.91 0.81
N VAL A 48 16.14 2.08 1.54
CA VAL A 48 16.36 0.67 1.17
C VAL A 48 15.04 -0.12 1.23
N PHE A 49 14.22 0.13 2.24
CA PHE A 49 12.92 -0.51 2.37
C PHE A 49 12.01 -0.20 1.18
N ASP A 50 11.90 1.08 0.80
CA ASP A 50 11.12 1.51 -0.36
C ASP A 50 11.61 0.81 -1.65
N TYR A 51 12.94 0.73 -1.86
CA TYR A 51 13.52 0.03 -3.00
C TYR A 51 13.16 -1.46 -3.04
N ILE A 52 13.34 -2.18 -1.92
CA ILE A 52 13.09 -3.62 -1.84
C ILE A 52 11.61 -3.95 -2.00
N ILE A 53 10.70 -3.18 -1.38
CA ILE A 53 9.26 -3.41 -1.52
C ILE A 53 8.82 -3.21 -2.97
N ASN A 54 9.27 -2.14 -3.62
CA ASN A 54 8.95 -1.89 -5.02
C ASN A 54 9.49 -3.00 -5.93
N GLN A 55 10.71 -3.48 -5.68
CA GLN A 55 11.27 -4.61 -6.41
C GLN A 55 10.42 -5.89 -6.21
N LYS A 56 10.00 -6.18 -4.98
CA LYS A 56 9.22 -7.38 -4.67
C LYS A 56 7.82 -7.33 -5.26
N LEU A 57 7.11 -6.20 -5.14
CA LEU A 57 5.77 -6.02 -5.69
C LEU A 57 5.75 -6.06 -7.22
N ASN A 58 6.78 -5.50 -7.86
CA ASN A 58 6.92 -5.53 -9.33
C ASN A 58 7.46 -6.86 -9.85
N SER A 59 8.10 -7.66 -8.98
CA SER A 59 8.63 -8.96 -9.39
C SER A 59 7.52 -9.86 -9.91
N GLN A 60 7.82 -10.54 -11.01
CA GLN A 60 6.94 -11.48 -11.67
C GLN A 60 6.41 -12.57 -10.72
N SER A 61 7.17 -12.88 -9.67
CA SER A 61 6.77 -13.81 -8.61
C SER A 61 5.53 -13.38 -7.81
N VAL A 62 5.23 -12.08 -7.67
CA VAL A 62 3.99 -11.62 -7.01
C VAL A 62 2.81 -11.65 -7.98
N LYS A 63 3.05 -11.37 -9.27
CA LYS A 63 2.03 -11.47 -10.34
C LYS A 63 1.60 -12.93 -10.58
N GLU A 64 2.54 -13.88 -10.47
CA GLU A 64 2.29 -15.31 -10.66
C GLU A 64 1.78 -16.01 -9.39
N ARG A 65 2.23 -15.61 -8.18
CA ARG A 65 1.72 -16.17 -6.91
C ARG A 65 0.34 -15.62 -6.52
N LYS A 66 -0.02 -14.41 -6.93
CA LYS A 66 -1.38 -13.87 -6.82
C LYS A 66 -2.21 -14.23 -8.05
N GLY A 67 -2.35 -15.53 -8.35
CA GLY A 67 -3.29 -15.99 -9.38
C GLY A 67 -4.69 -15.33 -9.26
N SER A 68 -5.04 -14.86 -8.06
CA SER A 68 -6.14 -13.96 -7.75
C SER A 68 -5.90 -12.50 -8.18
N ASN A 69 -6.24 -12.17 -9.42
CA ASN A 69 -6.62 -10.78 -9.71
C ASN A 69 -7.77 -10.40 -8.77
N LEU A 70 -7.55 -9.38 -7.95
CA LEU A 70 -8.60 -8.82 -7.09
C LEU A 70 -9.47 -7.89 -7.93
N ILE A 71 -10.76 -8.18 -7.95
CA ILE A 71 -11.78 -7.35 -8.58
C ILE A 71 -12.50 -6.60 -7.46
N PHE A 72 -12.62 -5.29 -7.60
CA PHE A 72 -13.40 -4.46 -6.68
C PHE A 72 -14.59 -3.84 -7.41
N LYS A 73 -15.76 -3.83 -6.78
CA LYS A 73 -17.00 -3.23 -7.30
C LYS A 73 -17.72 -2.51 -6.19
N GLY A 74 -18.24 -1.31 -6.44
CA GLY A 74 -18.81 -0.49 -5.38
C GLY A 74 -19.43 0.81 -5.86
N HIS A 75 -20.07 1.53 -4.93
CA HIS A 75 -20.58 2.87 -5.16
C HIS A 75 -19.49 3.91 -4.87
N LEU A 76 -19.01 4.58 -5.91
CA LEU A 76 -18.00 5.62 -5.82
C LEU A 76 -18.65 6.93 -5.34
N ARG A 77 -18.25 7.42 -4.16
CA ARG A 77 -18.69 8.70 -3.61
C ARG A 77 -17.99 9.88 -4.30
N SER A 78 -16.66 9.82 -4.37
CA SER A 78 -15.86 10.89 -4.98
C SER A 78 -14.52 10.38 -5.47
N TYR A 79 -13.90 11.12 -6.39
CA TYR A 79 -12.57 10.83 -6.91
C TYR A 79 -11.75 12.12 -7.06
N ARG A 80 -10.43 11.99 -6.99
CA ARG A 80 -9.48 13.08 -7.23
C ARG A 80 -8.26 12.56 -7.97
N GLY A 81 -7.98 13.13 -9.13
CA GLY A 81 -6.74 12.93 -9.88
C GLY A 81 -5.86 14.17 -9.79
N CYS A 82 -4.67 14.07 -9.20
CA CYS A 82 -3.71 15.16 -9.09
C CYS A 82 -2.29 14.58 -9.04
N ASP A 83 -1.33 15.16 -9.77
CA ASP A 83 0.08 14.72 -9.79
C ASP A 83 0.27 13.22 -10.08
N GLN A 84 -0.49 12.68 -11.05
CA GLN A 84 -0.48 11.25 -11.41
C GLN A 84 -0.95 10.30 -10.29
N VAL A 85 -1.53 10.86 -9.22
CA VAL A 85 -2.17 10.15 -8.11
C VAL A 85 -3.68 10.23 -8.26
N TRP A 86 -4.33 9.07 -8.19
CA TRP A 86 -5.77 8.92 -8.17
C TRP A 86 -6.22 8.48 -6.78
N THR A 87 -7.07 9.26 -6.14
CA THR A 87 -7.72 8.89 -4.87
C THR A 87 -9.21 8.67 -5.13
N LEU A 88 -9.73 7.50 -4.78
CA LEU A 88 -11.14 7.14 -4.93
C LEU A 88 -11.73 6.87 -3.55
N LEU A 89 -12.90 7.42 -3.28
CA LEU A 89 -13.64 7.23 -2.04
C LEU A 89 -14.94 6.49 -2.36
N PHE A 90 -15.18 5.38 -1.66
CA PHE A 90 -16.36 4.54 -1.87
C PHE A 90 -17.28 4.55 -0.65
N ASP A 91 -18.59 4.50 -0.90
CA ASP A 91 -19.63 4.31 0.14
C ASP A 91 -19.82 2.84 0.49
N SER A 92 -19.81 2.00 -0.54
CA SER A 92 -19.90 0.55 -0.42
C SER A 92 -18.95 -0.07 -1.43
N LEU A 93 -18.21 -1.08 -0.99
CA LEU A 93 -17.18 -1.71 -1.81
C LEU A 93 -17.09 -3.21 -1.52
N THR A 94 -17.16 -4.02 -2.57
CA THR A 94 -16.97 -5.46 -2.50
C THR A 94 -15.71 -5.85 -3.24
N PHE A 95 -14.85 -6.63 -2.58
CA PHE A 95 -13.71 -7.29 -3.19
C PHE A 95 -14.01 -8.76 -3.45
N THR A 96 -13.63 -9.24 -4.63
CA THR A 96 -13.75 -10.64 -5.04
C THR A 96 -12.45 -11.10 -5.70
N SER A 97 -12.11 -12.37 -5.54
CA SER A 97 -10.96 -12.96 -6.24
C SER A 97 -11.41 -13.59 -7.55
N ASN A 98 -10.64 -13.40 -8.63
CA ASN A 98 -10.91 -14.08 -9.90
C ASN A 98 -10.70 -15.60 -9.83
N THR A 99 -9.84 -16.09 -8.93
CA THR A 99 -9.57 -17.54 -8.78
C THR A 99 -10.45 -18.21 -7.75
N ASP A 100 -11.06 -17.43 -6.86
CA ASP A 100 -11.97 -17.94 -5.83
C ASP A 100 -13.14 -16.97 -5.67
N PRO A 101 -14.24 -17.18 -6.40
CA PRO A 101 -15.44 -16.34 -6.30
C PRO A 101 -16.13 -16.44 -4.94
N SER A 102 -15.82 -17.46 -4.14
CA SER A 102 -16.41 -17.64 -2.80
C SER A 102 -15.77 -16.68 -1.78
N TRP A 103 -14.51 -16.33 -1.97
CA TRP A 103 -13.84 -15.29 -1.21
C TRP A 103 -14.41 -13.92 -1.61
N LYS A 104 -15.20 -13.33 -0.71
CA LYS A 104 -15.78 -12.01 -0.86
C LYS A 104 -15.61 -11.21 0.43
N ILE A 105 -15.16 -9.97 0.30
CA ILE A 105 -15.09 -9.02 1.41
C ILE A 105 -15.96 -7.83 1.06
N ASN A 106 -16.94 -7.51 1.92
CA ASN A 106 -17.77 -6.33 1.79
C ASN A 106 -17.32 -5.29 2.82
N LEU A 107 -17.01 -4.09 2.33
CA LEU A 107 -16.75 -2.92 3.14
C LEU A 107 -17.90 -1.94 2.93
N THR A 108 -18.71 -1.76 3.96
CA THR A 108 -19.73 -0.71 4.06
C THR A 108 -19.31 0.21 5.20
N ASP A 109 -19.45 1.52 5.01
CA ASP A 109 -19.32 2.48 6.10
C ASP A 109 -20.48 2.39 7.11
#